data_AF-D8FBR0-F1
#
_entry.id   AF-D8FBR0-F1
#
_cell.length_a   1.000
_cell.length_b   1.000
_cell.length_c   1.000
_cell.angle_alpha   90.00
_cell.angle_beta   90.00
_cell.angle_gamma   90.00
#
_symmetry.space_group_name_H-M   'P 1'
#
loop_
_entity.id
_entity.type
_entity.pdbx_description
1 polymer ?
#
loop_
_entity_poly.entity_id
_entity_poly.type
_entity_poly.pdbx_seq_one_letter_code
_entity_poly.pdbx_strand_id
1 'polypeptide(L)'
;GSKLPGEVGDTVMFDQVLLTSDGETINVGQPFLENSKVAGRITARGKNRKVLIYKYKRRKGYRRKNGHRQHFSLVRIGDIETGA
;
A
#
# COMPACT_ATOMS: atom_id res chain seq x y z
N GLY A 1 7.02 -3.59 -5.03
CA GLY A 1 7.28 -2.20 -4.60
C GLY A 1 5.96 -1.48 -4.45
N SER A 2 5.85 -0.50 -3.55
CA SER A 2 4.59 0.20 -3.18
C SER A 2 4.00 1.14 -4.24
N LYS A 3 4.37 0.97 -5.52
CA LYS A 3 3.81 1.71 -6.65
C LYS A 3 2.79 0.82 -7.35
N LEU A 4 1.56 1.30 -7.48
CA LEU A 4 0.52 0.59 -8.24
C LEU A 4 0.65 0.90 -9.75
N PRO A 5 0.33 -0.06 -10.64
CA PRO A 5 0.18 0.21 -12.07
C PRO A 5 -0.92 1.26 -12.33
N GLY A 6 -0.92 1.92 -13.49
CA GLY A 6 -1.84 3.00 -13.85
C GLY A 6 -1.28 4.41 -13.64
N GLU A 7 -2.14 5.43 -13.69
CA GLU A 7 -1.87 6.86 -13.50
C GLU A 7 -2.72 7.47 -12.37
N VAL A 8 -2.55 8.77 -12.10
CA VAL A 8 -3.45 9.49 -11.18
C VAL A 8 -4.81 9.64 -11.85
N GLY A 9 -5.86 9.26 -11.14
CA GLY A 9 -7.22 9.25 -11.66
C GLY A 9 -7.70 7.87 -12.13
N ASP A 10 -6.82 6.86 -12.20
CA ASP A 10 -7.23 5.51 -12.56
C ASP A 10 -7.92 4.80 -11.40
N THR A 11 -8.84 3.90 -11.77
CA THR A 11 -9.50 2.99 -10.84
C THR A 11 -8.62 1.78 -10.58
N VAL A 12 -8.55 1.35 -9.31
CA VAL A 12 -7.84 0.16 -8.85
C VAL A 12 -8.82 -0.74 -8.12
N MET A 13 -8.80 -2.03 -8.47
CA MET A 13 -9.57 -3.06 -7.81
C MET A 13 -8.66 -3.90 -6.93
N PHE A 14 -9.11 -4.18 -5.72
CA PHE A 14 -8.50 -5.15 -4.82
C PHE A 14 -9.46 -6.31 -4.63
N ASP A 15 -9.08 -7.46 -5.17
CA ASP A 15 -9.78 -8.75 -5.14
C ASP A 15 -9.35 -9.61 -3.94
N GLN A 16 -8.16 -9.37 -3.40
CA GLN A 16 -7.65 -10.08 -2.22
C GLN A 16 -8.15 -9.45 -0.93
N VAL A 17 -9.40 -9.75 -0.57
CA VAL A 17 -10.02 -9.30 0.67
C VAL A 17 -9.90 -10.38 1.75
N LEU A 18 -9.34 -10.03 2.90
CA LEU A 18 -9.14 -10.97 4.02
C LEU A 18 -10.33 -11.01 4.98
N LEU A 19 -10.99 -9.87 5.17
CA LEU A 19 -12.06 -9.69 6.15
C LEU A 19 -12.97 -8.54 5.73
N THR A 20 -14.26 -8.71 5.95
CA THR A 20 -15.27 -7.64 5.86
C THR A 20 -16.11 -7.62 7.13
N SER A 21 -16.53 -6.42 7.53
CA SER A 21 -17.49 -6.26 8.62
C SER A 21 -18.31 -5.00 8.42
N ASP A 22 -19.62 -5.14 8.62
CA ASP A 22 -20.60 -4.06 8.61
C ASP A 22 -20.96 -3.56 10.03
N GLY A 23 -20.33 -4.11 11.06
CA GLY A 23 -20.60 -3.82 12.47
C GLY A 23 -21.48 -4.85 13.18
N GLU A 24 -22.21 -5.69 12.44
CA GLU A 24 -23.03 -6.78 12.99
C GLU A 24 -22.47 -8.15 12.60
N THR A 25 -22.11 -8.30 11.32
CA THR A 25 -21.56 -9.52 10.74
C THR A 25 -20.07 -9.33 10.48
N ILE A 26 -19.29 -10.38 10.74
CA ILE A 26 -17.86 -10.44 10.41
C ILE A 26 -17.66 -11.65 9.51
N ASN A 27 -17.22 -11.40 8.28
CA ASN A 27 -16.82 -12.46 7.35
C ASN A 27 -15.30 -12.55 7.33
N VAL A 28 -14.76 -13.74 7.55
CA VAL A 28 -13.31 -13.99 7.59
C VAL A 28 -12.93 -14.95 6.47
N GLY A 29 -12.01 -14.53 5.62
CA GLY A 29 -11.52 -15.34 4.51
C GLY A 29 -10.54 -16.42 4.93
N GLN A 30 -10.57 -17.56 4.26
CA GLN A 30 -9.62 -18.67 4.42
C GLN A 30 -9.20 -19.22 3.05
N PRO A 31 -8.22 -18.63 2.34
CA PRO A 31 -7.33 -17.51 2.71
C PRO A 31 -7.88 -16.12 2.41
N PHE A 32 -8.87 -16.00 1.51
CA PHE A 32 -9.53 -14.75 1.13
C PHE A 32 -11.03 -14.96 1.12
N LEU A 33 -11.81 -13.87 1.15
CA LEU A 33 -13.25 -13.92 0.95
C LEU A 33 -13.57 -14.03 -0.53
N GLU A 34 -14.38 -15.01 -0.90
CA GLU A 34 -14.88 -15.14 -2.26
C GLU A 34 -15.84 -13.98 -2.59
N ASN A 35 -15.86 -13.55 -3.85
CA ASN A 35 -16.75 -12.51 -4.38
C ASN A 35 -16.70 -11.13 -3.67
N SER A 36 -15.71 -10.89 -2.82
CA SER A 36 -15.49 -9.59 -2.18
C SER A 36 -14.50 -8.76 -2.98
N LYS A 37 -14.83 -7.48 -3.21
CA LYS A 37 -13.97 -6.54 -3.97
C LYS A 37 -13.96 -5.17 -3.31
N VAL A 38 -12.80 -4.53 -3.33
CA VAL A 38 -12.65 -3.14 -2.91
C VAL A 38 -12.27 -2.29 -4.10
N ALA A 39 -13.10 -1.29 -4.40
CA ALA A 39 -12.91 -0.33 -5.45
C ALA A 39 -12.26 0.95 -4.91
N GLY A 40 -11.15 1.37 -5.51
CA GLY A 40 -10.47 2.61 -5.16
C GLY A 40 -10.03 3.41 -6.38
N ARG A 41 -9.64 4.67 -6.15
CA ARG A 41 -9.09 5.57 -7.17
C ARG A 41 -7.77 6.14 -6.72
N ILE A 42 -6.80 6.18 -7.63
CA ILE A 42 -5.48 6.75 -7.34
C ILE A 42 -5.58 8.27 -7.34
N THR A 43 -5.34 8.90 -6.20
CA THR A 43 -5.46 10.36 -6.03
C THR A 43 -4.12 11.06 -6.15
N ALA A 44 -3.02 10.40 -5.81
CA ALA A 44 -1.68 10.98 -5.95
C ALA A 44 -0.60 9.90 -6.11
N ARG A 45 0.53 10.30 -6.68
CA ARG A 45 1.75 9.50 -6.78
C ARG A 45 2.93 10.33 -6.33
N GLY A 46 3.85 9.73 -5.59
CA GLY A 46 4.95 10.50 -5.03
C GLY A 46 6.10 9.69 -4.50
N LYS A 47 7.07 10.42 -3.94
CA LYS A 47 8.20 9.88 -3.19
C LYS A 47 8.07 10.32 -1.74
N ASN A 48 8.08 9.37 -0.83
CA ASN A 48 8.00 9.60 0.60
C ASN A 48 9.16 10.48 1.09
N ARG A 49 9.06 10.93 2.35
CA ARG A 49 10.13 11.69 3.00
C ARG A 49 11.45 10.92 2.89
N LYS A 50 12.54 11.66 2.65
CA LYS A 50 13.88 11.07 2.52
C LYS A 50 14.30 10.44 3.83
N VAL A 51 14.58 9.14 3.80
CA VAL A 51 15.22 8.41 4.90
C VAL A 51 16.72 8.49 4.68
N LEU A 52 17.46 8.96 5.69
CA LEU A 52 18.91 9.05 5.63
C LEU A 52 19.54 7.80 6.24
N ILE A 53 20.30 7.07 5.43
CA ILE A 53 21.04 5.89 5.85
C ILE A 53 22.49 6.30 6.03
N TYR A 54 22.96 6.30 7.28
CA TYR A 54 24.35 6.57 7.62
C TYR A 54 24.99 5.32 8.20
N LYS A 55 26.11 4.89 7.63
CA LYS A 55 26.92 3.77 8.12
C LYS A 55 28.30 4.28 8.50
N TYR A 56 28.79 3.91 9.68
CA TYR A 56 30.08 4.32 10.20
C TYR A 56 30.77 3.17 10.93
N LYS A 57 32.08 3.02 10.75
CA LYS A 57 32.92 2.11 11.56
C LYS A 57 34.09 2.89 12.15
N ARG A 58 34.19 2.88 13.48
CA ARG A 58 35.22 3.61 14.23
C ARG A 58 36.63 3.15 13.86
N ARG A 59 37.58 4.09 13.69
CA ARG A 59 39.01 3.85 13.38
C ARG A 59 39.30 3.07 12.10
N LYS A 60 38.32 2.88 11.21
CA LYS A 60 38.49 2.18 9.92
C LYS A 60 38.39 3.10 8.70
N GLY A 61 38.26 4.42 8.91
CA GLY A 61 38.01 5.39 7.82
C GLY A 61 36.66 5.21 7.11
N TYR A 62 35.86 4.22 7.50
CA TYR A 62 34.62 3.87 6.81
C TYR A 62 33.47 4.74 7.31
N ARG A 63 32.96 5.57 6.39
CA ARG A 63 31.70 6.31 6.51
C ARG A 63 30.97 6.31 5.18
N ARG A 64 29.66 6.07 5.18
CA ARG A 64 28.78 6.11 3.99
C ARG A 64 27.48 6.81 4.38
N LYS A 65 27.01 7.72 3.52
CA LYS A 65 25.76 8.48 3.71
C LYS A 65 24.94 8.39 2.43
N ASN A 66 23.83 7.66 2.47
CA ASN A 66 22.93 7.50 1.34
C ASN A 66 21.53 7.96 1.73
N GLY A 67 20.79 8.53 0.79
CA GLY A 67 19.36 8.83 0.96
C GLY A 67 18.52 7.78 0.27
N HIS A 68 17.47 7.30 0.92
CA HIS A 68 16.42 6.50 0.31
C HIS A 68 15.12 7.30 0.25
N ARG A 69 14.39 7.23 -0.86
CA ARG A 69 13.03 7.76 -0.99
C ARG A 69 12.14 6.68 -1.58
N GLN A 70 11.23 6.17 -0.76
CA GLN A 70 10.29 5.14 -1.20
C GLN A 70 9.21 5.76 -2.09
N HIS A 71 8.91 5.14 -3.23
CA HIS A 71 7.77 5.53 -4.06
C HIS A 71 6.46 5.09 -3.41
N PHE A 72 5.39 5.88 -3.54
CA PHE A 72 4.06 5.51 -3.08
C PHE A 72 2.98 5.95 -4.07
N SER A 73 1.85 5.27 -4.00
CA SER A 73 0.58 5.66 -4.64
C SER A 73 -0.44 5.87 -3.54
N LEU A 74 -1.10 7.03 -3.53
CA LEU A 74 -2.19 7.33 -2.63
C LEU A 74 -3.49 6.91 -3.30
N VAL A 75 -4.29 6.09 -2.61
CA VAL A 75 -5.56 5.57 -3.10
C VAL A 75 -6.67 6.01 -2.17
N ARG A 76 -7.74 6.55 -2.73
CA ARG A 76 -8.99 6.80 -2.03
C ARG A 76 -9.92 5.63 -2.29
N ILE A 77 -10.43 5.01 -1.24
CA ILE A 77 -11.45 3.97 -1.36
C ILE A 77 -12.78 4.62 -1.70
N GLY A 78 -13.49 4.05 -2.67
CA GLY A 78 -14.82 4.47 -3.11
C GLY A 78 -15.87 3.52 -2.58
N ASP A 79 -15.85 2.30 -3.11
CA ASP A 79 -16.87 1.28 -2.83
C ASP A 79 -16.25 -0.02 -2.30
N ILE A 80 -17.04 -0.72 -1.49
CA ILE A 80 -16.71 -2.04 -0.96
C ILE A 80 -17.87 -2.96 -1.33
N GLU A 81 -17.60 -3.92 -2.20
CA GLU A 81 -18.54 -4.97 -2.56
C GLU A 81 -18.26 -6.18 -1.67
N THR A 82 -19.19 -6.52 -0.80
CA THR A 82 -19.13 -7.73 0.03
C THR A 82 -19.92 -8.83 -0.67
N GLY A 83 -19.23 -9.88 -1.14
CA GLY A 83 -19.88 -11.12 -1.53
C GLY A 83 -20.39 -11.82 -0.29
N ALA A 84 -21.71 -11.95 -0.16
CA ALA A 84 -22.34 -12.82 0.83
C ALA A 84 -22.09 -14.30 0.47
#